data_AF-A0A1V8UNQ8-F1
#
_entry.id   AF-A0A1V8UNQ8-F1
#
_cell.length_a   1.000
_cell.length_b   1.000
_cell.length_c   1.000
_cell.angle_alpha   90.00
_cell.angle_beta   90.00
_cell.angle_gamma   90.00
#
_symmetry.space_group_name_H-M   'P 1'
#
loop_
_entity.id
_entity.type
_entity.pdbx_description
1 polymer ?
#
loop_
_entity_poly.entity_id
_entity_poly.type
_entity_poly.pdbx_seq_one_letter_code
_entity_poly.pdbx_strand_id
1 'polypeptide(L)'
;MGIRPALLAVVGVLSIAATLCTIAWLPSLVGIKMNDPPSIVPLEVTLVPGSTPSTLQVRIHNTDLERTISFLTWDTPLDPSAINTGVLSLVNANTGETIPGPDMKINRLLPPPRKDLVELVPGASTGRDLALKSPWIPTDGTRCTVRMQGTWRAVWAKPAVQVTDLELGSVIGDQRTTAFDTGSVEMSIDGSD
;
A
#
# COMPACT_ATOMS: atom_id res chain seq x y z
N MET A 1 53.81 52.14 -47.72
CA MET A 1 53.45 52.98 -46.55
C MET A 1 51.94 52.91 -46.40
N GLY A 2 51.46 52.78 -45.17
CA GLY A 2 50.27 52.01 -44.80
C GLY A 2 48.92 52.49 -45.32
N ILE A 3 48.03 51.52 -45.51
CA ILE A 3 46.57 51.71 -45.49
C ILE A 3 45.98 50.49 -44.79
N ARG A 4 45.30 50.69 -43.65
CA ARG A 4 44.47 49.67 -43.00
C ARG A 4 43.08 49.75 -43.65
N PRO A 5 42.51 48.61 -44.04
CA PRO A 5 41.14 48.29 -43.64
C PRO A 5 41.02 46.77 -43.38
N ALA A 6 39.99 46.18 -42.79
CA ALA A 6 38.82 46.57 -42.03
C ALA A 6 38.17 45.22 -41.62
N LEU A 7 37.39 45.24 -40.54
CA LEU A 7 36.37 44.24 -40.20
C LEU A 7 36.79 42.75 -40.14
N LEU A 8 37.17 42.34 -38.93
CA LEU A 8 36.93 40.99 -38.42
C LEU A 8 35.54 40.96 -37.76
N ALA A 9 34.91 39.79 -37.82
CA ALA A 9 33.69 39.36 -37.12
C ALA A 9 32.35 39.64 -37.81
N VAL A 10 32.00 38.80 -38.78
CA VAL A 10 30.61 38.46 -39.10
C VAL A 10 30.41 36.97 -38.79
N VAL A 11 29.23 36.66 -38.28
CA VAL A 11 28.65 35.34 -37.96
C VAL A 11 29.04 34.76 -36.61
N GLY A 12 28.45 35.34 -35.56
CA GLY A 12 28.42 34.75 -34.22
C GLY A 12 27.05 34.81 -33.56
N VAL A 13 25.93 34.88 -34.31
CA VAL A 13 24.58 34.84 -33.73
C VAL A 13 23.58 34.26 -34.74
N LEU A 14 23.60 32.95 -34.97
CA LEU A 14 22.52 32.23 -35.69
C LEU A 14 22.63 30.72 -35.48
N SER A 15 22.76 30.28 -34.23
CA SER A 15 22.64 28.83 -33.89
C SER A 15 22.01 28.56 -32.52
N ILE A 16 21.34 29.56 -31.92
CA ILE A 16 20.63 29.37 -30.64
C ILE A 16 19.11 29.58 -30.80
N ALA A 17 18.64 30.13 -31.92
CA ALA A 17 17.20 30.37 -32.15
C ALA A 17 16.47 29.21 -32.87
N ALA A 18 17.19 28.27 -33.49
CA ALA A 18 16.56 27.19 -34.27
C ALA A 18 16.42 25.85 -33.51
N THR A 19 17.09 25.68 -32.36
CA THR A 19 17.08 24.43 -31.58
C THR A 19 16.10 24.44 -30.39
N LEU A 20 15.43 25.56 -30.11
CA LEU A 20 14.44 25.65 -29.02
C LEU A 20 12.98 25.59 -29.50
N CYS A 21 12.72 25.56 -30.81
CA CYS A 21 11.34 25.56 -31.35
C CYS A 21 10.80 24.18 -31.76
N THR A 22 11.56 23.08 -31.63
CA THR A 22 11.06 21.74 -31.99
C THR A 22 10.56 20.91 -30.80
N ILE A 23 10.66 21.40 -29.57
CA ILE A 23 10.21 20.65 -28.37
C ILE A 23 8.74 20.98 -28.02
N ALA A 24 8.11 21.92 -28.71
CA ALA A 24 6.75 22.36 -28.39
C ALA A 24 5.62 21.42 -28.88
N TRP A 25 5.91 20.33 -29.59
CA TRP A 25 4.93 19.31 -29.98
C TRP A 25 5.45 17.90 -29.65
N LEU A 26 5.50 17.60 -28.35
CA LEU A 26 5.39 16.23 -27.86
C LEU A 26 4.00 16.08 -27.25
N PRO A 27 3.12 15.19 -27.75
CA PRO A 27 1.98 14.77 -26.96
C PRO A 27 2.54 14.19 -25.66
N SER A 28 2.08 14.75 -24.54
CA SER A 28 2.44 14.37 -23.17
C SER A 28 2.80 12.90 -23.07
N LEU A 29 4.09 12.61 -22.85
CA LEU A 29 4.57 11.29 -22.48
C LEU A 29 3.68 10.80 -21.35
N VAL A 30 3.06 9.65 -21.60
CA VAL A 30 2.38 8.77 -20.64
C VAL A 30 2.93 9.01 -19.25
N GLY A 31 2.04 9.37 -18.32
CA GLY A 31 2.39 9.58 -16.93
C GLY A 31 3.12 8.36 -16.38
N ILE A 32 4.44 8.44 -16.29
CA ILE A 32 5.18 7.62 -15.36
C ILE A 32 4.69 8.10 -14.01
N LYS A 33 3.80 7.31 -13.39
CA LYS A 33 3.50 7.43 -11.97
C LYS A 33 4.86 7.37 -11.27
N MET A 34 5.36 8.52 -10.85
CA MET A 34 6.55 8.61 -10.03
C MET A 34 6.14 7.90 -8.73
N ASN A 35 6.58 6.66 -8.55
CA ASN A 35 6.46 5.98 -7.28
C ASN A 35 7.31 6.82 -6.32
N ASP A 36 6.69 7.48 -5.35
CA ASP A 36 7.43 7.98 -4.19
C ASP A 36 8.32 6.83 -3.69
N PRO A 37 9.62 7.05 -3.41
CA PRO A 37 10.42 6.03 -2.76
C PRO A 37 9.68 5.67 -1.48
N PRO A 38 9.24 4.41 -1.31
CA PRO A 38 8.49 4.10 -0.11
C PRO A 38 9.46 4.36 1.04
N SER A 39 8.98 5.03 2.09
CA SER A 39 9.55 4.75 3.40
C SER A 39 9.19 3.28 3.63
N ILE A 40 10.09 2.37 3.24
CA ILE A 40 9.76 0.93 3.15
C ILE A 40 9.74 0.41 4.59
N VAL A 41 8.57 0.40 5.21
CA VAL A 41 8.32 -0.57 6.26
C VAL A 41 8.59 -1.94 5.66
N PRO A 42 9.46 -2.77 6.26
CA PRO A 42 9.84 -4.05 5.69
C PRO A 42 8.75 -5.12 5.90
N LEU A 43 7.48 -4.76 5.74
CA LEU A 43 6.34 -5.66 5.83
C LEU A 43 5.67 -5.75 4.46
N GLU A 44 5.70 -6.94 3.87
CA GLU A 44 4.97 -7.26 2.67
C GLU A 44 3.65 -7.94 3.05
N VAL A 45 2.55 -7.53 2.42
CA VAL A 45 1.22 -8.11 2.66
C VAL A 45 0.79 -8.82 1.39
N THR A 46 0.56 -10.13 1.49
CA THR A 46 0.12 -10.97 0.36
C THR A 46 -1.26 -11.52 0.64
N LEU A 47 -2.08 -11.57 -0.41
CA LEU A 47 -3.44 -12.11 -0.38
C LEU A 47 -3.55 -13.24 -1.40
N VAL A 48 -4.11 -14.37 -0.99
CA VAL A 48 -4.42 -15.50 -1.88
C VAL A 48 -5.80 -16.07 -1.55
N PRO A 49 -6.48 -16.74 -2.50
CA PRO A 49 -7.68 -17.51 -2.19
C PRO A 49 -7.40 -18.58 -1.13
N GLY A 50 -8.33 -18.76 -0.21
CA GLY A 50 -8.28 -19.79 0.83
C GLY A 50 -8.77 -21.15 0.34
N SER A 51 -9.01 -22.05 1.28
CA SER A 51 -9.49 -23.42 0.99
C SER A 51 -10.98 -23.51 0.66
N THR A 52 -11.78 -22.48 0.97
CA THR A 52 -13.21 -22.41 0.62
C THR A 52 -13.47 -21.24 -0.31
N PRO A 53 -14.56 -21.27 -1.12
CA PRO A 53 -14.88 -20.19 -2.08
C PRO A 53 -15.04 -18.81 -1.43
N SER A 54 -15.36 -18.74 -0.14
CA SER A 54 -15.57 -17.49 0.59
C SER A 54 -14.49 -17.20 1.63
N THR A 55 -13.34 -17.83 1.52
CA THR A 55 -12.21 -17.61 2.42
C THR A 55 -11.04 -17.02 1.65
N LEU A 56 -10.40 -16.02 2.23
CA LEU A 56 -9.11 -15.49 1.80
C LEU A 56 -8.04 -15.86 2.81
N GLN A 57 -6.85 -16.18 2.35
CA GLN A 57 -5.68 -16.27 3.22
C GLN A 57 -4.85 -15.01 3.06
N VAL A 58 -4.67 -14.27 4.15
CA VAL A 58 -3.73 -13.14 4.19
C VAL A 58 -2.47 -13.54 4.93
N ARG A 59 -1.35 -13.04 4.45
CA ARG A 59 -0.04 -13.19 5.09
C ARG A 59 0.69 -11.86 5.09
N ILE A 60 1.31 -11.55 6.22
CA ILE A 60 2.23 -10.45 6.41
C ILE A 60 3.61 -11.06 6.62
N HIS A 61 4.58 -10.64 5.83
CA HIS A 61 5.95 -11.14 5.82
C HIS A 61 6.92 -10.03 6.20
N ASN A 62 7.83 -10.32 7.13
CA ASN A 62 8.96 -9.47 7.44
C ASN A 62 10.06 -9.69 6.40
N THR A 63 10.22 -8.72 5.51
CA THR A 63 11.26 -8.69 4.46
C THR A 63 12.64 -8.27 4.98
N ASP A 64 12.73 -7.78 6.23
CA ASP A 64 14.01 -7.49 6.87
C ASP A 64 14.68 -8.80 7.31
N LEU A 65 15.94 -8.97 6.91
CA LEU A 65 16.72 -10.18 7.18
C LEU A 65 17.59 -10.07 8.44
N GLU A 66 17.61 -8.91 9.09
CA GLU A 66 18.45 -8.64 10.27
C GLU A 66 17.62 -8.23 11.49
N ARG A 67 16.49 -7.55 11.29
CA ARG A 67 15.70 -6.96 12.39
C ARG A 67 14.40 -7.67 12.63
N THR A 68 14.08 -7.82 13.91
CA THR A 68 12.73 -8.18 14.36
C THR A 68 11.84 -6.94 14.21
N ILE A 69 10.65 -7.12 13.64
CA ILE A 69 9.66 -6.07 13.42
C ILE A 69 8.44 -6.36 14.28
N SER A 70 7.96 -5.34 15.00
CA SER A 70 6.68 -5.39 15.70
C SER A 70 5.71 -4.40 15.08
N PHE A 71 4.43 -4.74 15.01
CA PHE A 71 3.42 -3.85 14.47
C PHE A 71 2.08 -4.02 15.18
N LEU A 72 1.27 -2.96 15.15
CA LEU A 72 -0.09 -3.01 15.67
C LEU A 72 -1.03 -3.61 14.62
N THR A 73 -1.87 -4.56 15.01
CA THR A 73 -2.84 -5.22 14.12
C THR A 73 -3.99 -4.33 13.66
N TRP A 74 -4.23 -3.19 14.32
CA TRP A 74 -5.34 -2.29 14.01
C TRP A 74 -5.24 -1.70 12.60
N ASP A 75 -6.36 -1.64 11.90
CA ASP A 75 -6.48 -1.16 10.51
C ASP A 75 -5.59 -1.92 9.52
N THR A 76 -5.27 -3.18 9.84
CA THR A 76 -4.54 -4.13 8.97
C THR A 76 -5.42 -5.33 8.62
N PRO A 77 -5.01 -6.20 7.69
CA PRO A 77 -5.73 -7.44 7.41
C PRO A 77 -5.84 -8.41 8.59
N LEU A 78 -5.01 -8.27 9.63
CA LEU A 78 -5.10 -9.06 10.86
C LEU A 78 -6.08 -8.46 11.88
N ASP A 79 -6.62 -7.28 11.64
CA ASP A 79 -7.62 -6.65 12.49
C ASP A 79 -8.92 -7.46 12.45
N PRO A 80 -9.47 -7.95 13.58
CA PRO A 80 -10.77 -8.64 13.59
C PRO A 80 -11.90 -7.88 12.88
N SER A 81 -11.81 -6.55 12.79
CA SER A 81 -12.80 -5.72 12.11
C SER A 81 -12.45 -5.35 10.66
N ALA A 82 -11.33 -5.85 10.10
CA ALA A 82 -10.80 -5.47 8.79
C ALA A 82 -11.83 -5.51 7.65
N ILE A 83 -12.74 -6.49 7.69
CA ILE A 83 -13.81 -6.63 6.68
C ILE A 83 -14.67 -5.37 6.64
N ASN A 84 -14.93 -4.72 7.77
CA ASN A 84 -15.87 -3.61 7.85
C ASN A 84 -15.20 -2.24 7.95
N THR A 85 -13.88 -2.13 8.17
CA THR A 85 -13.18 -0.85 8.46
C THR A 85 -12.53 -0.19 7.25
N GLY A 86 -12.94 -0.57 6.04
CA GLY A 86 -12.41 0.00 4.78
C GLY A 86 -11.09 -0.63 4.29
N VAL A 87 -10.53 -1.58 5.04
CA VAL A 87 -9.32 -2.32 4.62
C VAL A 87 -9.63 -3.23 3.43
N LEU A 88 -10.81 -3.86 3.41
CA LEU A 88 -11.27 -4.73 2.34
C LEU A 88 -12.00 -3.92 1.25
N SER A 89 -11.58 -4.11 0.00
CA SER A 89 -12.26 -3.60 -1.18
C SER A 89 -12.73 -4.76 -2.06
N LEU A 90 -13.99 -4.69 -2.49
CA LEU A 90 -14.61 -5.64 -3.41
C LEU A 90 -15.12 -4.91 -4.65
N VAL A 91 -14.81 -5.47 -5.81
CA VAL A 91 -15.30 -4.98 -7.11
C VAL A 91 -15.92 -6.17 -7.83
N ASN A 92 -17.13 -6.02 -8.37
CA ASN A 92 -17.73 -7.06 -9.21
C ASN A 92 -16.87 -7.24 -10.48
N ALA A 93 -16.34 -8.44 -10.70
CA ALA A 93 -15.42 -8.69 -11.80
C ALA A 93 -16.10 -8.63 -13.18
N ASN A 94 -17.42 -8.86 -13.23
CA ASN A 94 -18.18 -8.85 -14.49
C ASN A 94 -18.57 -7.43 -14.90
N THR A 95 -18.96 -6.58 -13.94
CA THR A 95 -19.45 -5.22 -14.23
C THR A 95 -18.38 -4.14 -13.98
N GLY A 96 -17.34 -4.44 -13.21
CA GLY A 96 -16.35 -3.47 -12.75
C GLY A 96 -16.88 -2.53 -11.66
N GLU A 97 -18.09 -2.75 -11.15
CA GLU A 97 -18.71 -1.90 -10.13
C GLU A 97 -18.18 -2.24 -8.74
N THR A 98 -17.82 -1.21 -7.96
CA THR A 98 -17.45 -1.37 -6.56
C THR A 98 -18.64 -1.85 -5.74
N ILE A 99 -18.45 -2.88 -4.94
CA ILE A 99 -19.42 -3.32 -3.94
C ILE A 99 -19.15 -2.52 -2.67
N PRO A 100 -20.04 -1.58 -2.28
CA PRO A 100 -19.76 -0.66 -1.19
C PRO A 100 -19.79 -1.37 0.17
N GLY A 101 -18.66 -1.32 0.87
CA GLY A 101 -18.58 -1.72 2.27
C GLY A 101 -19.02 -0.61 3.24
N PRO A 102 -19.17 -0.92 4.53
CA PRO A 102 -19.69 0.01 5.53
C PRO A 102 -18.70 1.11 5.97
N ASP A 103 -17.41 0.98 5.63
CA ASP A 103 -16.32 1.91 6.03
C ASP A 103 -16.42 2.35 7.50
N MET A 104 -16.58 1.36 8.38
CA MET A 104 -16.92 1.55 9.78
C MET A 104 -15.74 2.17 10.54
N LYS A 105 -15.97 3.32 11.15
CA LYS A 105 -15.00 3.98 12.02
C LYS A 105 -15.07 3.38 13.43
N ILE A 106 -13.97 2.79 13.88
CA ILE A 106 -13.88 2.17 15.20
C ILE A 106 -13.15 3.10 16.17
N ASN A 107 -13.83 3.44 17.26
CA ASN A 107 -13.21 4.10 18.40
C ASN A 107 -12.47 3.05 19.25
N ARG A 108 -11.14 3.12 19.26
CA ARG A 108 -10.28 2.20 20.00
C ARG A 108 -9.92 2.77 21.37
N LEU A 109 -9.88 1.91 22.38
CA LEU A 109 -9.39 2.28 23.71
C LEU A 109 -7.86 2.35 23.70
N LEU A 110 -7.31 3.42 24.28
CA LEU A 110 -5.86 3.60 24.44
C LEU A 110 -5.43 3.37 25.91
N PRO A 111 -4.23 2.81 26.14
CA PRO A 111 -3.31 2.27 25.13
C PRO A 111 -3.85 0.98 24.50
N PRO A 112 -3.43 0.62 23.27
CA PRO A 112 -3.70 -0.71 22.73
C PRO A 112 -3.23 -1.80 23.69
N PRO A 113 -3.97 -2.90 23.84
CA PRO A 113 -3.52 -4.02 24.65
C PRO A 113 -2.31 -4.69 23.97
N ARG A 114 -1.33 -5.15 24.76
CA ARG A 114 -0.09 -5.78 24.25
C ARG A 114 -0.34 -6.95 23.28
N LYS A 115 -1.44 -7.67 23.43
CA LYS A 115 -1.84 -8.78 22.55
C LYS A 115 -2.15 -8.36 21.11
N ASP A 116 -2.42 -7.06 20.89
CA ASP A 116 -2.70 -6.52 19.56
C ASP A 116 -1.40 -6.17 18.82
N LEU A 117 -0.23 -6.28 19.49
CA LEU A 117 1.08 -6.28 18.85
C LEU A 117 1.40 -7.66 18.31
N VAL A 118 1.83 -7.69 17.05
CA VAL A 118 2.43 -8.85 16.43
C VAL A 118 3.92 -8.59 16.30
N GLU A 119 4.72 -9.58 16.65
CA GLU A 119 6.18 -9.60 16.44
C GLU A 119 6.52 -10.60 15.34
N LEU A 120 7.38 -10.20 14.42
CA LEU A 120 7.96 -11.03 13.38
C LEU A 120 9.49 -10.93 13.46
N VAL A 121 10.14 -12.04 13.76
CA VAL A 121 11.60 -12.17 13.64
C VAL A 121 12.02 -12.03 12.16
N PRO A 122 13.31 -11.85 11.84
CA PRO A 122 13.77 -11.68 10.46
C PRO A 122 13.27 -12.79 9.53
N GLY A 123 12.72 -12.43 8.38
CA GLY A 123 12.19 -13.38 7.39
C GLY A 123 10.93 -14.15 7.82
N ALA A 124 10.36 -13.89 9.01
CA ALA A 124 9.17 -14.59 9.46
C ALA A 124 7.89 -14.02 8.83
N SER A 125 6.84 -14.84 8.85
CA SER A 125 5.51 -14.46 8.38
C SER A 125 4.44 -14.82 9.39
N THR A 126 3.40 -14.01 9.46
CA THR A 126 2.15 -14.34 10.15
C THR A 126 0.98 -14.17 9.19
N GLY A 127 -0.16 -14.76 9.50
CA GLY A 127 -1.32 -14.68 8.63
C GLY A 127 -2.56 -15.19 9.33
N ARG A 128 -3.69 -15.03 8.65
CA ARG A 128 -4.95 -15.66 9.06
C ARG A 128 -5.82 -15.87 7.84
N ASP A 129 -6.81 -16.73 8.03
CA ASP A 129 -7.90 -16.88 7.10
C ASP A 129 -8.99 -15.84 7.42
N LEU A 130 -9.46 -15.14 6.39
CA LEU A 130 -10.56 -14.19 6.43
C LEU A 130 -11.76 -14.81 5.71
N ALA A 131 -12.78 -15.17 6.48
CA ALA A 131 -14.07 -15.52 5.91
C ALA A 131 -14.77 -14.25 5.43
N LEU A 132 -15.08 -14.18 4.13
CA LEU A 132 -15.85 -13.11 3.49
C LEU A 132 -17.35 -13.23 3.84
N LYS A 133 -17.65 -13.21 5.14
CA LYS A 133 -19.00 -13.34 5.71
C LYS A 133 -19.37 -12.04 6.41
N SER A 134 -20.10 -11.16 5.71
CA SER A 134 -20.67 -9.92 6.26
C SER A 134 -21.92 -9.53 5.46
N PRO A 135 -22.93 -8.84 6.03
CA PRO A 135 -24.21 -8.57 5.35
C PRO A 135 -24.12 -7.83 4.02
N TRP A 136 -23.02 -7.10 3.77
CA TRP A 136 -22.79 -6.34 2.55
C TRP A 136 -22.01 -7.11 1.47
N ILE A 137 -21.49 -8.30 1.81
CA ILE A 137 -20.73 -9.14 0.89
C ILE A 137 -21.72 -10.06 0.15
N PRO A 138 -21.64 -10.16 -1.19
CA PRO A 138 -22.48 -11.07 -1.96
C PRO A 138 -22.29 -12.53 -1.54
N THR A 139 -23.37 -13.31 -1.57
CA THR A 139 -23.37 -14.75 -1.22
C THR A 139 -23.99 -15.62 -2.31
N ASP A 140 -24.24 -15.04 -3.47
CA ASP A 140 -24.94 -15.62 -4.62
C ASP A 140 -23.98 -16.21 -5.67
N GLY A 141 -22.71 -16.40 -5.33
CA GLY A 141 -21.67 -16.86 -6.27
C GLY A 141 -21.06 -15.73 -7.10
N THR A 142 -21.35 -14.46 -6.78
CA THR A 142 -20.81 -13.30 -7.51
C THR A 142 -19.29 -13.36 -7.55
N ARG A 143 -18.75 -13.21 -8.77
CA ARG A 143 -17.32 -13.11 -9.04
C ARG A 143 -16.84 -11.71 -8.69
N CYS A 144 -15.89 -11.63 -7.77
CA CYS A 144 -15.35 -10.39 -7.24
C CYS A 144 -13.83 -10.33 -7.38
N THR A 145 -13.34 -9.15 -7.72
CA THR A 145 -11.95 -8.75 -7.52
C THR A 145 -11.81 -8.21 -6.11
N VAL A 146 -10.96 -8.85 -5.32
CA VAL A 146 -10.74 -8.57 -3.90
C VAL A 146 -9.36 -7.98 -3.70
N ARG A 147 -9.27 -6.90 -2.91
CA ARG A 147 -8.02 -6.23 -2.56
C ARG A 147 -8.06 -5.80 -1.11
N MET A 148 -6.93 -5.87 -0.42
CA MET A 148 -6.77 -5.28 0.90
C MET A 148 -5.70 -4.19 0.85
N GLN A 149 -6.05 -3.02 1.35
CA GLN A 149 -5.17 -1.86 1.35
C GLN A 149 -5.43 -1.01 2.58
N GLY A 150 -4.44 -0.22 2.99
CA GLY A 150 -4.58 0.63 4.15
C GLY A 150 -3.25 1.22 4.56
N THR A 151 -3.19 1.66 5.81
CA THR A 151 -2.01 2.32 6.36
C THR A 151 -1.69 1.70 7.71
N TRP A 152 -0.43 1.34 7.91
CA TRP A 152 0.02 0.83 9.19
C TRP A 152 -0.16 1.90 10.28
N ARG A 153 -0.84 1.52 11.36
CA ARG A 153 -1.01 2.40 12.51
C ARG A 153 0.30 2.66 13.23
N ALA A 154 1.06 1.60 13.48
CA ALA A 154 2.38 1.69 14.08
C ALA A 154 3.20 0.44 13.74
N VAL A 155 4.48 0.67 13.40
CA VAL A 155 5.48 -0.36 13.14
C VAL A 155 6.78 0.05 13.83
N TRP A 156 7.42 -0.89 14.52
CA TRP A 156 8.67 -0.69 15.24
C TRP A 156 9.70 -1.72 14.79
N ALA A 157 10.94 -1.30 14.57
CA ALA A 157 12.05 -2.16 14.18
C ALA A 157 12.74 -2.79 15.39
N LYS A 158 11.95 -3.37 16.29
CA LYS A 158 12.39 -4.04 17.52
C LYS A 158 11.36 -5.07 17.99
N PRO A 159 11.75 -6.00 18.89
CA PRO A 159 10.84 -6.92 19.55
C PRO A 159 9.73 -6.21 20.33
N ALA A 160 8.55 -6.83 20.43
CA ALA A 160 7.35 -6.27 21.05
C ALA A 160 7.54 -6.01 22.55
N VAL A 161 8.39 -6.81 23.20
CA VAL A 161 8.77 -6.60 24.61
C VAL A 161 9.56 -5.30 24.82
N GLN A 162 10.24 -4.80 23.78
CA GLN A 162 11.01 -3.55 23.81
C GLN A 162 10.18 -2.33 23.36
N VAL A 163 8.93 -2.53 22.94
CA VAL A 163 7.96 -1.44 22.74
C VAL A 163 7.48 -0.99 24.12
N THR A 164 7.78 0.25 24.47
CA THR A 164 7.41 0.84 25.75
C THR A 164 5.92 1.20 25.78
N ASP A 165 5.35 1.33 26.98
CA ASP A 165 3.94 1.75 27.12
C ASP A 165 3.70 3.16 26.57
N LEU A 166 4.71 4.03 26.60
CA LEU A 166 4.64 5.37 26.04
C LEU A 166 4.54 5.33 24.51
N GLU A 167 5.40 4.54 23.86
CA GLU A 167 5.36 4.34 22.39
C GLU A 167 4.02 3.71 21.97
N LEU A 168 3.61 2.64 22.67
CA LEU A 168 2.36 1.96 22.40
C LEU A 168 1.14 2.87 22.62
N GLY A 169 1.11 3.63 23.70
CA GLY A 169 0.03 4.56 24.03
C GLY A 169 -0.08 5.74 23.07
N SER A 170 1.05 6.18 22.49
CA SER A 170 1.04 7.20 21.44
C SER A 170 0.59 6.65 20.07
N VAL A 171 0.67 5.33 19.87
CA VAL A 171 0.45 4.67 18.57
C VAL A 171 1.35 5.29 17.48
N ILE A 172 2.54 5.74 17.88
CA ILE A 172 3.56 6.26 16.97
C ILE A 172 4.62 5.16 16.83
N GLY A 173 4.68 4.57 15.64
CA GLY A 173 5.75 3.67 15.24
C GLY A 173 7.06 4.40 14.92
N ASP A 174 8.15 3.65 14.79
CA ASP A 174 9.44 4.15 14.27
C ASP A 174 9.30 4.68 12.84
N GLN A 175 8.38 4.08 12.08
CA GLN A 175 8.04 4.48 10.72
C GLN A 175 6.67 5.16 10.71
N ARG A 176 6.63 6.42 10.28
CA ARG A 176 5.39 7.20 10.25
C ARG A 176 4.57 6.82 9.01
N THR A 177 3.44 6.16 9.24
CA THR A 177 2.27 6.15 8.35
C THR A 177 2.55 5.66 6.93
N THR A 178 3.02 4.42 6.80
CA THR A 178 3.26 3.77 5.51
C THR A 178 2.04 2.99 5.05
N ALA A 179 1.74 3.06 3.76
CA ALA A 179 0.65 2.29 3.17
C ALA A 179 1.05 0.83 2.95
N PHE A 180 0.08 -0.07 2.95
CA PHE A 180 0.20 -1.42 2.44
C PHE A 180 -0.84 -1.68 1.36
N ASP A 181 -0.53 -2.64 0.49
CA ASP A 181 -1.41 -3.08 -0.58
C ASP A 181 -1.12 -4.53 -0.95
N THR A 182 -2.17 -5.34 -1.11
CA THR A 182 -2.02 -6.77 -1.45
C THR A 182 -2.01 -7.06 -2.95
N GLY A 183 -2.21 -6.05 -3.80
CA GLY A 183 -2.73 -6.26 -5.13
C GLY A 183 -4.15 -6.84 -5.09
N SER A 184 -4.64 -7.30 -6.24
CA SER A 184 -6.00 -7.81 -6.40
C SER A 184 -6.05 -9.30 -6.75
N VAL A 185 -7.01 -10.01 -6.17
CA VAL A 185 -7.29 -11.43 -6.42
C VAL A 185 -8.73 -11.57 -6.90
N GLU A 186 -8.95 -12.23 -8.02
CA GLU A 186 -10.30 -12.56 -8.51
C GLU A 186 -10.78 -13.89 -7.92
N MET A 187 -12.00 -13.94 -7.39
CA MET A 187 -12.62 -15.15 -6.83
C MET A 187 -14.14 -15.09 -6.88
N SER A 188 -14.81 -16.24 -6.80
CA SER A 188 -16.27 -16.33 -6.64
C SER A 188 -16.64 -16.49 -5.17
N ILE A 189 -17.50 -15.63 -4.64
CA ILE A 189 -17.92 -15.65 -3.24
C ILE A 189 -19.30 -16.32 -3.15
N ASP A 190 -19.38 -17.43 -2.41
CA ASP A 190 -20.60 -18.24 -2.22
C ASP A 190 -20.97 -18.31 -0.72
N GLY A 191 -22.26 -18.21 -0.39
CA GLY A 191 -22.76 -18.35 0.98
C GLY A 191 -22.71 -19.77 1.55
N SER A 192 -22.37 -20.76 0.73
CA SER A 192 -22.42 -22.19 1.07
C SER A 192 -21.18 -22.70 1.82
N ASP A 193 -20.97 -22.24 3.06
CA ASP A 193 -19.96 -22.75 4.01
C ASP A 193 -20.59 -23.10 5.37
#